data_AF-A0A8J8FW06-F1
#
_entry.id   AF-A0A8J8FW06-F1
#
_cell.length_a   1.000
_cell.length_b   1.000
_cell.length_c   1.000
_cell.angle_alpha   90.00
_cell.angle_beta   90.00
_cell.angle_gamma   90.00
#
_symmetry.space_group_name_H-M   'P 1'
#
loop_
_entity.id
_entity.type
_entity.pdbx_description
1 polymer ?
#
loop_
_entity_poly.entity_id
_entity_poly.type
_entity_poly.pdbx_seq_one_letter_code
_entity_poly.pdbx_strand_id
1 'polypeptide(L)'
;MIPRCAVCGNRSVTTKYFNSRTRKLYCSKECMQISNRKSFLYVSIFMIVVTLAGGISAFILLREQDLILSIAPLIVIGFGVPFSLYLFTQYLKGRQLVKSRSIESENIIYSCLFCNHEYENRIFGAPTICQKCGKESPFCDICYEYIFAGKPVYQIQNCGHIFHKTDLLDYLENEETCPKCKQEISSINLKIK
;
A
#
# COMPACT_ATOMS: atom_id res chain seq x y z
N MET A 1 8.10 18.82 -2.98
CA MET A 1 6.71 18.39 -2.67
C MET A 1 6.73 16.90 -2.36
N ILE A 2 6.23 16.49 -1.19
CA ILE A 2 6.21 15.07 -0.79
C ILE A 2 5.12 14.34 -1.60
N PRO A 3 5.46 13.24 -2.30
CA PRO A 3 4.49 12.51 -3.11
C PRO A 3 3.38 11.93 -2.23
N ARG A 4 2.12 12.14 -2.63
CA ARG A 4 0.94 11.60 -1.94
C ARG A 4 0.45 10.34 -2.63
N CYS A 5 -0.05 9.40 -1.85
CA CYS A 5 -0.75 8.24 -2.41
C CYS A 5 -1.97 8.71 -3.20
N ALA A 6 -2.11 8.24 -4.45
CA ALA A 6 -3.18 8.68 -5.35
C ALA A 6 -4.60 8.21 -4.95
N VAL A 7 -4.71 7.30 -3.97
CA VAL A 7 -5.99 6.74 -3.51
C VAL A 7 -6.38 7.28 -2.15
N CYS A 8 -5.50 7.16 -1.14
CA CYS A 8 -5.82 7.58 0.22
C CYS A 8 -5.31 8.99 0.57
N GLY A 9 -4.52 9.64 -0.31
CA GLY A 9 -4.01 10.99 -0.08
C GLY A 9 -2.90 11.09 0.98
N ASN A 10 -2.49 9.96 1.57
CA ASN A 10 -1.50 9.94 2.65
C ASN A 10 -0.12 10.42 2.14
N ARG A 11 0.56 11.26 2.93
CA ARG A 11 1.87 11.89 2.60
C ARG A 11 3.06 11.02 2.99
N SER A 12 2.87 9.96 3.77
CA SER A 12 3.94 9.13 4.35
C SER A 12 4.40 7.99 3.43
N VAL A 13 4.43 8.22 2.11
CA VAL A 13 4.77 7.15 1.16
C VAL A 13 6.29 7.06 1.06
N THR A 14 6.94 6.30 1.94
CA THR A 14 8.12 5.56 1.51
C THR A 14 7.61 4.60 0.43
N THR A 15 7.98 4.88 -0.82
CA THR A 15 7.36 4.30 -2.00
C THR A 15 7.60 2.80 -2.08
N LYS A 16 6.62 1.99 -1.66
CA LYS A 16 6.66 0.52 -1.80
C LYS A 16 6.13 0.02 -3.15
N TYR A 17 5.21 0.74 -3.79
CA TYR A 17 4.55 0.28 -5.03
C TYR A 17 4.31 1.42 -6.04
N PHE A 18 4.98 1.35 -7.19
CA PHE A 18 4.82 2.25 -8.34
C PHE A 18 4.12 1.54 -9.49
N ASN A 19 3.13 2.19 -10.11
CA ASN A 19 2.45 1.67 -11.29
C ASN A 19 2.91 2.43 -12.53
N SER A 20 3.68 1.77 -13.39
CA SER A 20 4.24 2.34 -14.62
C SER A 20 3.18 2.81 -15.61
N ARG A 21 2.04 2.11 -15.70
CA ARG A 21 0.94 2.44 -16.62
C ARG A 21 0.23 3.74 -16.24
N THR A 22 0.07 4.01 -14.94
CA THR A 22 -0.65 5.21 -14.46
C THR A 22 0.27 6.33 -13.95
N ARG A 23 1.59 6.09 -13.89
CA ARG A 23 2.60 6.97 -13.29
C ARG A 23 2.20 7.47 -11.89
N LYS A 24 1.55 6.62 -11.10
CA LYS A 24 1.04 6.94 -9.75
C LYS A 24 1.73 6.09 -8.70
N LEU A 25 1.90 6.69 -7.51
CA LEU A 25 2.50 6.07 -6.33
C LEU A 25 1.42 5.63 -5.34
N TYR A 26 1.64 4.47 -4.72
CA TYR A 26 0.71 3.86 -3.78
C TYR A 26 1.42 3.44 -2.49
N CYS A 27 0.75 3.62 -1.36
CA CYS A 27 1.28 3.21 -0.05
C CYS A 27 1.19 1.70 0.20
N SER A 28 0.31 0.99 -0.50
CA SER A 28 0.14 -0.47 -0.40
C SER A 28 -0.30 -1.09 -1.72
N LYS A 29 -0.09 -2.41 -1.84
CA LYS A 29 -0.56 -3.22 -2.98
C LYS A 29 -2.09 -3.13 -3.15
N GLU A 30 -2.82 -3.03 -2.04
CA GLU A 30 -4.29 -2.87 -2.01
C GLU A 30 -4.71 -1.53 -2.64
N CYS A 31 -4.03 -0.42 -2.32
CA CYS A 31 -4.29 0.87 -2.94
C CYS A 31 -4.05 0.85 -4.46
N MET A 32 -3.00 0.14 -4.90
CA MET A 32 -2.75 -0.04 -6.33
C MET A 32 -3.88 -0.84 -7.00
N GLN A 33 -4.37 -1.90 -6.36
CA GLN A 33 -5.50 -2.70 -6.86
C GLN A 33 -6.82 -1.88 -6.93
N ILE A 34 -7.09 -1.04 -5.94
CA ILE A 34 -8.27 -0.15 -5.92
C ILE A 34 -8.22 0.85 -7.09
N SER A 35 -7.06 1.42 -7.38
CA SER A 35 -6.87 2.32 -8.52
C SER A 35 -7.17 1.62 -9.85
N ASN A 36 -6.66 0.40 -10.04
CA ASN A 36 -6.95 -0.40 -11.23
C ASN A 36 -8.43 -0.79 -11.33
N ARG A 37 -9.15 -0.96 -10.21
CA ARG A 37 -10.60 -1.24 -10.21
C ARG A 37 -11.47 -0.06 -10.63
N LYS A 38 -11.00 1.20 -10.51
CA LYS A 38 -11.74 2.36 -11.03
C LYS A 38 -11.88 2.31 -12.55
N SER A 39 -10.85 1.85 -13.25
CA SER A 39 -10.90 1.65 -14.70
C SER A 39 -11.97 0.61 -15.09
N PHE A 40 -12.15 -0.42 -14.26
CA PHE A 40 -13.16 -1.45 -14.50
C PHE A 40 -14.59 -0.92 -14.36
N LEU A 41 -14.83 0.01 -13.44
CA LEU A 41 -16.15 0.65 -13.27
C LEU A 41 -16.54 1.52 -14.47
N TYR A 42 -15.59 2.26 -15.05
CA TYR A 42 -15.86 3.04 -16.26
C TYR A 42 -16.22 2.14 -17.44
N VAL A 43 -15.52 1.01 -17.59
CA VAL A 43 -15.83 0.03 -18.65
C VAL A 43 -17.20 -0.59 -18.43
N SER A 44 -17.58 -0.94 -17.20
CA SER A 44 -18.91 -1.52 -16.94
C SER A 44 -20.03 -0.51 -17.17
N ILE A 45 -19.89 0.74 -16.72
CA ILE A 45 -20.87 1.80 -16.99
C ILE A 45 -20.99 2.04 -18.50
N PHE A 46 -19.87 2.13 -19.22
CA PHE A 46 -19.87 2.32 -20.66
C PHE A 46 -20.59 1.20 -21.39
N MET A 47 -20.33 -0.07 -21.02
CA MET A 47 -21.01 -1.22 -21.61
C MET A 47 -22.53 -1.21 -21.36
N ILE A 48 -22.97 -0.79 -20.16
CA ILE A 48 -24.40 -0.64 -19.84
C ILE A 48 -25.02 0.43 -20.75
N VAL A 49 -24.38 1.59 -20.89
CA VAL A 49 -24.89 2.69 -21.74
C VAL A 49 -24.99 2.27 -23.19
N VAL A 50 -23.96 1.61 -23.74
CA VAL A 50 -23.96 1.09 -25.11
C VAL A 50 -25.08 0.06 -25.30
N THR A 51 -25.30 -0.82 -24.32
CA THR A 51 -26.36 -1.83 -24.38
C THR A 51 -27.75 -1.19 -24.36
N LEU A 52 -27.98 -0.19 -23.52
CA LEU A 52 -29.25 0.54 -23.46
C LEU A 52 -29.50 1.33 -24.75
N ALA A 53 -28.49 2.07 -25.24
CA ALA A 53 -28.60 2.85 -26.47
C ALA A 53 -28.82 1.94 -27.70
N GLY A 54 -28.08 0.84 -27.79
CA GLY A 54 -28.25 -0.16 -28.86
C GLY A 54 -29.60 -0.86 -28.81
N GLY A 55 -30.09 -1.18 -27.60
CA GLY A 55 -31.42 -1.76 -27.40
C GLY A 55 -32.55 -0.82 -27.83
N ILE A 56 -32.45 0.48 -27.50
CA ILE A 56 -33.45 1.48 -27.92
C ILE A 56 -33.45 1.65 -29.44
N SER A 57 -32.28 1.76 -30.07
CA SER A 57 -32.18 1.89 -31.53
C SER A 57 -32.75 0.66 -32.26
N ALA A 58 -32.44 -0.54 -31.78
CA ALA A 58 -33.01 -1.77 -32.35
C ALA A 58 -34.53 -1.84 -32.16
N PHE A 59 -35.04 -1.39 -31.01
CA PHE A 59 -36.48 -1.35 -30.75
C PHE A 59 -37.22 -0.38 -31.68
N ILE A 60 -36.64 0.79 -31.97
CA ILE A 60 -37.21 1.77 -32.90
C ILE A 60 -37.28 1.20 -34.33
N LEU A 61 -36.21 0.54 -34.80
CA LEU A 61 -36.16 -0.07 -36.14
C LEU A 61 -37.11 -1.27 -36.27
N LEU A 62 -37.29 -2.05 -35.21
CA LEU A 62 -38.22 -3.18 -35.19
C LEU A 62 -39.70 -2.76 -35.16
N ARG A 63 -40.01 -1.51 -34.79
CA ARG A 63 -41.39 -0.98 -34.79
C ARG A 63 -41.97 -0.83 -36.19
N GLU A 64 -41.12 -0.76 -37.22
CA GLU A 64 -41.51 -0.48 -38.60
C GLU A 64 -41.61 -1.76 -39.47
N GLN A 65 -41.22 -2.91 -38.92
CA GLN A 65 -41.36 -4.21 -39.58
C GLN A 65 -42.25 -5.13 -38.75
N ASP A 66 -43.50 -5.31 -39.18
CA ASP A 66 -44.40 -6.35 -38.69
C ASP A 66 -43.90 -7.73 -39.12
N LEU A 67 -42.83 -8.28 -38.54
CA LEU A 67 -42.60 -9.74 -38.52
C LEU A 67 -41.38 -10.22 -37.70
N ILE A 68 -41.69 -11.20 -36.84
CA ILE A 68 -40.86 -12.30 -36.32
C ILE A 68 -39.74 -11.96 -35.32
N LEU A 69 -40.10 -12.15 -34.06
CA LEU A 69 -39.41 -13.05 -33.11
C LEU A 69 -37.87 -13.04 -33.11
N SER A 70 -37.26 -11.86 -33.11
CA SER A 70 -35.87 -11.77 -32.69
C SER A 70 -35.82 -12.02 -31.19
N ILE A 71 -35.36 -13.21 -30.80
CA ILE A 71 -35.10 -13.59 -29.39
C ILE A 71 -33.90 -12.81 -28.82
N ALA A 72 -33.13 -12.14 -29.69
CA ALA A 72 -31.91 -11.41 -29.37
C ALA A 72 -32.10 -10.27 -28.32
N PRO A 73 -33.15 -9.43 -28.35
CA PRO A 73 -33.37 -8.40 -27.35
C PRO A 73 -33.63 -9.00 -25.97
N LEU A 74 -34.33 -10.14 -25.90
CA LEU A 74 -34.63 -10.83 -24.64
C LEU A 74 -33.37 -11.45 -24.02
N ILE A 75 -32.43 -11.96 -24.83
CA ILE A 75 -31.14 -12.49 -24.35
C ILE A 75 -30.25 -11.37 -23.81
N VAL A 76 -30.18 -10.23 -24.50
CA VAL A 76 -29.38 -9.07 -24.08
C VAL A 76 -29.90 -8.49 -22.75
N ILE A 77 -31.21 -8.36 -22.59
CA ILE A 77 -31.82 -7.87 -21.35
C ILE A 77 -31.69 -8.91 -20.23
N GLY A 78 -31.95 -10.19 -20.54
CA GLY A 78 -31.97 -11.28 -19.58
C GLY A 78 -30.61 -11.62 -18.97
N PHE A 79 -29.51 -11.49 -19.73
CA PHE A 79 -28.17 -11.82 -19.23
C PHE A 79 -27.28 -10.59 -18.95
N GLY A 80 -27.43 -9.51 -19.72
CA GLY A 80 -26.58 -8.32 -19.59
C GLY A 80 -26.81 -7.55 -18.30
N VAL A 81 -28.07 -7.40 -17.89
CA VAL A 81 -28.45 -6.64 -16.69
C VAL A 81 -28.05 -7.37 -15.40
N PRO A 82 -28.35 -8.66 -15.21
CA PRO A 82 -27.96 -9.38 -13.98
C PRO A 82 -26.45 -9.52 -13.84
N PHE A 83 -25.72 -9.75 -14.93
CA PHE A 83 -24.26 -9.83 -14.89
C PHE A 83 -23.62 -8.50 -14.51
N SER A 84 -24.15 -7.38 -15.03
CA SER A 84 -23.70 -6.04 -14.68
C SER A 84 -23.99 -5.69 -13.20
N LEU A 85 -25.17 -6.05 -12.71
CA LEU A 85 -25.55 -5.92 -11.30
C LEU A 85 -24.66 -6.78 -10.38
N TYR A 86 -24.33 -8.01 -10.78
CA TYR A 86 -23.42 -8.88 -10.04
C TYR A 86 -22.00 -8.28 -9.93
N LEU A 87 -21.46 -7.73 -11.02
CA LEU A 87 -20.17 -7.03 -10.97
C LEU A 87 -20.24 -5.77 -10.10
N PHE A 88 -21.36 -5.06 -10.12
CA PHE A 88 -21.58 -3.88 -9.30
C PHE A 88 -21.68 -4.20 -7.80
N THR A 89 -22.37 -5.27 -7.41
CA THR A 89 -22.43 -5.69 -5.99
C THR A 89 -21.07 -6.14 -5.47
N GLN A 90 -20.28 -6.84 -6.28
CA GLN A 90 -18.89 -7.19 -5.93
C GLN A 90 -17.99 -5.95 -5.82
N TYR A 91 -18.23 -4.92 -6.64
CA TYR A 91 -17.57 -3.63 -6.51
C TYR A 91 -17.91 -2.92 -5.19
N LEU A 92 -19.19 -2.89 -4.80
CA LEU A 92 -19.65 -2.28 -3.56
C LEU A 92 -19.10 -3.01 -2.32
N LYS A 93 -19.07 -4.35 -2.33
CA LYS A 93 -18.51 -5.16 -1.23
C LYS A 93 -17.02 -4.85 -0.99
N GLY A 94 -16.29 -4.50 -2.04
CA GLY A 94 -14.89 -4.05 -1.93
C GLY A 94 -14.68 -2.69 -1.26
N ARG A 95 -15.68 -1.78 -1.26
CA ARG A 95 -15.55 -0.46 -0.61
C ARG A 95 -15.66 -0.54 0.92
N GLN A 96 -16.43 -1.47 1.46
CA GLN A 96 -16.61 -1.58 2.92
C GLN A 96 -15.30 -1.98 3.62
N LEU A 97 -14.47 -2.83 2.99
CA LEU A 97 -13.18 -3.26 3.55
C LEU A 97 -12.11 -2.16 3.58
N VAL A 98 -12.28 -1.09 2.81
CA VAL A 98 -11.34 0.04 2.77
C VAL A 98 -11.72 1.12 3.78
N LYS A 99 -13.01 1.26 4.10
CA LYS A 99 -13.49 2.23 5.08
C LYS A 99 -13.30 1.74 6.53
N SER A 100 -13.17 0.43 6.75
CA SER A 100 -13.02 -0.16 8.09
C SER A 100 -11.58 -0.42 8.54
N ARG A 101 -10.56 -0.17 7.72
CA ARG A 101 -9.20 0.07 8.23
C ARG A 101 -9.00 1.55 8.49
N SER A 102 -9.89 2.14 9.30
CA SER A 102 -9.37 3.03 10.34
C SER A 102 -8.39 2.17 11.11
N ILE A 103 -7.11 2.51 10.95
CA ILE A 103 -6.01 2.05 11.78
C ILE A 103 -6.54 1.85 13.20
N GLU A 104 -6.78 0.60 13.59
CA GLU A 104 -6.84 0.24 14.99
C GLU A 104 -5.39 0.44 15.42
N SER A 105 -5.13 1.65 15.91
CA SER A 105 -3.82 2.02 16.40
C SER A 105 -3.66 1.24 17.69
N GLU A 106 -3.14 0.02 17.58
CA GLU A 106 -2.43 -0.56 18.72
C GLU A 106 -1.51 0.55 19.22
N ASN A 107 -1.66 0.89 20.49
CA ASN A 107 -0.84 1.89 21.16
C ASN A 107 0.56 1.32 21.27
N ILE A 108 1.32 1.39 20.17
CA ILE A 108 2.71 0.97 20.14
C ILE A 108 3.49 2.06 20.85
N ILE A 109 3.90 1.75 22.08
CA ILE A 109 4.80 2.59 22.86
C ILE A 109 6.19 2.39 22.26
N TYR A 110 6.80 3.49 21.80
CA TYR A 110 8.18 3.47 21.31
C TYR A 110 9.10 4.07 22.36
N SER A 111 10.28 3.46 22.51
CA SER A 111 11.30 3.91 23.46
C SER A 111 12.54 4.41 22.72
N CYS A 112 13.03 5.59 23.07
CA CYS A 112 14.23 6.15 22.46
C CYS A 112 15.48 5.32 22.80
N LEU A 113 16.24 4.90 21.77
CA LEU A 113 17.45 4.08 21.93
C LEU A 113 18.55 4.71 22.81
N PHE A 114 18.60 6.04 22.90
CA PHE A 114 19.68 6.74 23.60
C PHE A 114 19.33 7.18 25.03
N CYS A 115 18.05 7.43 25.32
CA CYS A 115 17.62 7.96 26.63
C CYS A 115 16.47 7.18 27.26
N ASN A 116 16.05 6.08 26.60
CA ASN A 116 14.94 5.22 26.97
C ASN A 116 13.62 5.97 27.26
N HIS A 117 13.44 7.14 26.66
CA HIS A 117 12.21 7.90 26.79
C HIS A 117 11.11 7.23 25.97
N GLU A 118 10.09 6.76 26.67
CA GLU A 118 8.86 6.24 26.10
C GLU A 118 7.98 7.38 25.59
N TYR A 119 7.42 7.21 24.40
CA TYR A 119 6.43 8.12 23.85
C TYR A 119 5.38 7.36 23.04
N GLU A 120 4.13 7.79 23.19
CA GLU A 120 2.98 7.26 22.47
C GLU A 120 2.94 7.89 21.08
N ASN A 121 3.20 7.09 20.05
CA ASN A 121 3.26 7.61 18.70
C ASN A 121 1.87 7.71 18.09
N ARG A 122 1.27 8.91 18.12
CA ARG A 122 -0.04 9.17 17.50
C ARG A 122 0.00 9.26 15.97
N ILE A 123 1.19 9.15 15.34
CA ILE A 123 1.35 9.35 13.90
C ILE A 123 2.17 8.20 13.29
N PHE A 124 1.57 7.48 12.34
CA PHE A 124 2.28 6.50 11.52
C PHE A 124 3.45 7.18 10.77
N GLY A 125 4.68 6.86 11.19
CA GLY A 125 5.91 7.56 10.76
C GLY A 125 6.51 8.40 11.86
N ALA A 126 6.85 7.75 12.99
CA ALA A 126 7.39 8.33 14.23
C ALA A 126 8.37 9.49 14.02
N PRO A 127 8.45 10.44 14.98
CA PRO A 127 9.51 11.43 14.97
C PRO A 127 10.85 10.68 15.01
N THR A 128 11.65 10.82 13.94
CA THR A 128 13.01 10.26 13.92
C THR A 128 13.83 10.86 15.05
N ILE A 129 13.50 12.07 15.50
CA ILE A 129 14.19 12.79 16.56
C ILE A 129 13.43 12.65 17.88
N CYS A 130 14.11 12.15 18.92
CA CYS A 130 13.56 12.08 20.26
C CYS A 130 13.35 13.49 20.84
N GLN A 131 12.13 13.82 21.29
CA GLN A 131 11.81 15.14 21.86
C GLN A 131 12.55 15.44 23.17
N LYS A 132 13.00 14.40 23.89
CA LYS A 132 13.71 14.56 25.17
C LYS A 132 15.21 14.78 24.99
N CYS A 133 15.87 14.03 24.12
CA CYS A 133 17.33 14.08 23.96
C CYS A 133 17.80 14.68 22.63
N GLY A 134 16.90 15.01 21.71
CA GLY A 134 17.22 15.59 20.40
C GLY A 134 17.98 14.67 19.45
N LYS A 135 18.18 13.39 19.81
CA LYS A 135 18.91 12.43 18.97
C LYS A 135 17.98 11.73 17.99
N GLU A 136 18.51 11.49 16.80
CA GLU A 136 17.82 10.75 15.75
C GLU A 136 17.94 9.23 15.94
N SER A 137 16.81 8.53 15.93
CA SER A 137 16.73 7.08 15.96
C SER A 137 17.42 6.48 14.73
N PRO A 138 18.38 5.55 14.91
CA PRO A 138 19.05 4.95 13.79
C PRO A 138 18.09 4.10 12.95
N PHE A 139 18.39 4.01 11.65
CA PHE A 139 17.60 3.25 10.68
C PHE A 139 18.38 2.00 10.27
N CYS A 140 17.74 0.83 10.35
CA CYS A 140 18.33 -0.43 9.92
C CYS A 140 18.15 -0.59 8.40
N ASP A 141 19.24 -0.53 7.64
CA ASP A 141 19.20 -0.66 6.17
C ASP A 141 18.92 -2.10 5.69
N ILE A 142 18.91 -3.09 6.60
CA ILE A 142 18.63 -4.51 6.28
C ILE A 142 17.13 -4.78 6.30
N CYS A 143 16.44 -4.45 7.41
CA CYS A 143 15.00 -4.66 7.54
C CYS A 143 14.15 -3.44 7.13
N TYR A 144 14.79 -2.29 6.87
CA TYR A 144 14.14 -1.02 6.52
C TYR A 144 13.21 -0.47 7.61
N GLU A 145 13.56 -0.70 8.88
CA GLU A 145 12.84 -0.18 10.05
C GLU A 145 13.73 0.69 10.94
N TYR A 146 13.10 1.62 11.67
CA TYR A 146 13.78 2.39 12.72
C TYR A 146 14.05 1.51 13.93
N ILE A 147 15.20 1.74 14.54
CA ILE A 147 15.67 1.02 15.71
C ILE A 147 15.26 1.79 16.96
N PHE A 148 14.54 1.10 17.84
CA PHE A 148 14.05 1.62 19.12
C PHE A 148 14.66 0.82 20.29
N ALA A 149 14.64 1.40 21.48
CA ALA A 149 15.05 0.68 22.69
C ALA A 149 14.15 -0.54 22.95
N GLY A 150 14.74 -1.60 23.49
CA GLY A 150 14.08 -2.88 23.76
C GLY A 150 14.38 -3.98 22.75
N LYS A 151 14.79 -3.64 21.52
CA LYS A 151 15.34 -4.64 20.56
C LYS A 151 16.86 -4.73 20.72
N PRO A 152 17.45 -5.93 20.67
CA PRO A 152 18.91 -6.08 20.71
C PRO A 152 19.53 -5.53 19.43
N VAL A 153 20.58 -4.72 19.57
CA VAL A 153 21.22 -4.00 18.46
C VAL A 153 22.74 -4.20 18.48
N TYR A 154 23.34 -4.06 17.31
CA TYR A 154 24.78 -4.05 17.13
C TYR A 154 25.25 -2.75 16.51
N GLN A 155 26.39 -2.26 16.98
CA GLN A 155 27.11 -1.16 16.37
C GLN A 155 28.44 -1.66 15.81
N ILE A 156 28.68 -1.39 14.52
CA ILE A 156 29.96 -1.69 13.86
C ILE A 156 30.98 -0.63 14.32
N GLN A 157 32.13 -1.06 14.83
CA GLN A 157 33.09 -0.12 15.44
C GLN A 157 33.75 0.81 14.42
N ASN A 158 34.07 0.30 13.23
CA ASN A 158 34.81 1.05 12.21
C ASN A 158 34.01 2.21 11.63
N CYS A 159 32.71 2.01 11.41
CA CYS A 159 31.85 2.99 10.73
C CYS A 159 30.76 3.58 11.63
N GLY A 160 30.56 3.03 12.84
CA GLY A 160 29.57 3.51 13.80
C GLY A 160 28.11 3.21 13.43
N HIS A 161 27.84 2.50 12.32
CA HIS A 161 26.49 2.16 11.89
C HIS A 161 25.84 1.12 12.82
N ILE A 162 24.55 1.31 13.10
CA ILE A 162 23.76 0.52 14.04
C ILE A 162 22.70 -0.28 13.28
N PHE A 163 22.59 -1.56 13.60
CA PHE A 163 21.62 -2.50 13.01
C PHE A 163 20.96 -3.35 14.09
N HIS A 164 19.82 -3.98 13.80
CA HIS A 164 19.31 -5.01 14.71
C HIS A 164 20.27 -6.19 14.75
N LYS A 165 20.38 -6.80 15.93
CA LYS A 165 21.30 -7.91 16.16
C LYS A 165 21.06 -9.08 15.20
N THR A 166 19.80 -9.48 15.04
CA THR A 166 19.41 -10.61 14.17
C THR A 166 19.74 -10.30 12.71
N ASP A 167 19.28 -9.15 12.23
CA ASP A 167 19.42 -8.76 10.82
C ASP A 167 20.90 -8.66 10.43
N LEU A 168 21.75 -8.12 11.30
CA LEU A 168 23.18 -8.02 11.04
C LEU A 168 23.86 -9.39 11.06
N LEU A 169 23.51 -10.28 11.99
CA LEU A 169 24.11 -11.62 12.04
C LEU A 169 23.79 -12.41 10.77
N ASP A 170 22.53 -12.41 10.34
CA ASP A 170 22.10 -13.10 9.11
C ASP A 170 22.81 -12.56 7.86
N TYR A 171 23.07 -11.24 7.82
CA TYR A 171 23.85 -10.63 6.74
C TYR A 171 25.31 -11.08 6.75
N LEU A 172 25.93 -11.14 7.93
CA LEU A 172 27.34 -11.51 8.10
C LEU A 172 27.65 -12.97 7.83
N GLU A 173 26.64 -13.85 7.82
CA GLU A 173 26.81 -15.23 7.35
C GLU A 173 27.24 -15.30 5.88
N ASN A 174 26.92 -14.27 5.09
CA ASN A 174 27.20 -14.23 3.66
C ASN A 174 28.25 -13.17 3.27
N GLU A 175 28.31 -12.06 4.01
CA GLU A 175 29.10 -10.88 3.63
C GLU A 175 29.77 -10.25 4.86
N GLU A 176 31.10 -10.13 4.89
CA GLU A 176 31.85 -9.58 6.05
C GLU A 176 31.98 -8.03 6.03
N THR A 177 31.12 -7.36 5.27
CA THR A 177 31.18 -5.90 5.06
C THR A 177 29.97 -5.19 5.66
N CYS A 178 30.10 -3.90 5.95
CA CYS A 178 28.99 -3.10 6.44
C CYS A 178 27.90 -2.95 5.35
N PRO A 179 26.63 -3.29 5.61
CA PRO A 179 25.54 -3.16 4.62
C PRO A 179 25.36 -1.74 4.07
N LYS A 180 25.77 -0.74 4.85
CA LYS A 180 25.58 0.68 4.51
C LYS A 180 26.77 1.32 3.79
N CYS A 181 27.98 1.16 4.32
CA CYS A 181 29.19 1.78 3.76
C CYS A 181 30.12 0.81 3.03
N LYS A 182 29.83 -0.50 3.06
CA LYS A 182 30.64 -1.57 2.44
C LYS A 182 32.07 -1.68 2.95
N GLN A 183 32.39 -1.07 4.10
CA GLN A 183 33.68 -1.24 4.76
C GLN A 183 33.76 -2.59 5.47
N GLU A 184 34.93 -3.20 5.47
CA GLU A 184 35.21 -4.45 6.20
C GLU A 184 34.98 -4.27 7.71
N ILE A 185 34.37 -5.29 8.31
CA ILE A 185 34.03 -5.30 9.72
C ILE A 185 35.16 -5.97 10.49
N SER A 186 36.04 -5.18 11.08
CA SER A 186 37.11 -5.71 11.94
C SER A 186 36.62 -6.13 13.33
N SER A 187 35.52 -5.53 13.81
CA SER A 187 34.88 -5.90 15.08
C SER A 187 33.47 -5.30 15.22
N ILE A 188 32.61 -6.02 15.93
CA ILE A 188 31.24 -5.62 16.25
C ILE A 188 31.16 -5.43 17.77
N ASN A 189 30.57 -4.33 18.23
CA ASN A 189 30.40 -4.10 19.67
C ASN A 189 28.94 -4.36 20.09
N LEU A 190 28.76 -5.19 21.12
CA LEU A 190 27.53 -5.34 21.89
C LEU A 190 27.37 -4.11 22.79
N LYS A 191 27.01 -2.96 22.24
CA LYS A 191 26.69 -1.80 23.07
C LYS A 191 25.59 -1.01 22.41
N ILE A 192 24.37 -1.14 22.93
CA ILE A 192 23.58 -0.01 23.44
C ILE A 192 22.76 -0.50 24.65
N LYS A 193 22.78 0.31 25.71
CA LYS A 193 22.27 0.06 27.07
C LYS A 193 20.75 0.01 27.14
#